data_AF-A0A842TZS9-F1
#
_entry.id   AF-A0A842TZS9-F1
#
_cell.length_a   1.000
_cell.length_b   1.000
_cell.length_c   1.000
_cell.angle_alpha   90.00
_cell.angle_beta   90.00
_cell.angle_gamma   90.00
#
_symmetry.space_group_name_H-M   'P 1'
#
loop_
_entity.id
_entity.type
_entity.pdbx_description
1 polymer ?
#
loop_
_entity_poly.entity_id
_entity_poly.type
_entity_poly.pdbx_seq_one_letter_code
_entity_poly.pdbx_strand_id
1 'polypeptide(L)'
;LEAFKHAKGKYIFMADSDCSYDFSYIPIFLRCLKQGYDFVLGNRFSGKIEPRSMSWSHRYIGNPLLSFTLRLFFHTKIKDSHTGMRAISKKSLEKLNLQTRGMEFASEMIIKAIKNKLRIKEISISYHKRLGKSKLRSFSDAWRHFRFMLLYSPIFLFFIPGSVLFILGLDSLIWFYFGNPEIFGITLYFHPMFLSSLLLIIGYQLMFFAVFAKTYAITHLKEKNILFERLYKYITIEKASILGIITGILGITIFLWIFLKWISTGFGSLNEVKNAILALTLTIIGIQTIFSAFMLSILGIKEK
;
A
#
# COMPACT_ATOMS: atom_id res chain seq x y z
N LEU A 1 16.43 -2.42 19.53
CA LEU A 1 16.18 -3.87 19.61
C LEU A 1 16.99 -4.52 20.74
N GLU A 2 18.31 -4.33 20.82
CA GLU A 2 19.14 -4.93 21.91
C GLU A 2 18.61 -4.62 23.32
N ALA A 3 18.22 -3.37 23.58
CA ALA A 3 17.66 -2.98 24.88
C ALA A 3 16.47 -3.87 25.34
N PHE A 4 15.65 -4.37 24.43
CA PHE A 4 14.50 -5.21 24.77
C PHE A 4 14.90 -6.60 25.25
N LYS A 5 16.05 -7.12 24.80
CA LYS A 5 16.56 -8.42 25.26
C LYS A 5 16.96 -8.38 26.73
N HIS A 6 17.48 -7.24 27.18
CA HIS A 6 17.92 -7.04 28.56
C HIS A 6 16.80 -6.56 29.50
N ALA A 7 15.69 -6.06 28.96
CA ALA A 7 14.60 -5.55 29.76
C ALA A 7 13.79 -6.68 30.44
N LYS A 8 13.82 -6.71 31.78
CA LYS A 8 13.14 -7.71 32.62
C LYS A 8 11.75 -7.27 33.10
N GLY A 9 11.39 -6.00 32.93
CA GLY A 9 10.12 -5.44 33.40
C GLY A 9 8.89 -6.02 32.69
N LYS A 10 7.75 -6.10 33.41
CA LYS A 10 6.44 -6.47 32.84
C LYS A 10 5.94 -5.45 31.81
N TYR A 11 6.25 -4.17 32.04
CA TYR A 11 5.94 -3.06 31.17
C TYR A 11 7.23 -2.39 30.74
N ILE A 12 7.34 -2.07 29.47
CA ILE A 12 8.50 -1.41 28.88
C ILE A 12 8.09 0.02 28.53
N PHE A 13 8.78 0.99 29.10
CA PHE A 13 8.64 2.40 28.76
C PHE A 13 9.86 2.84 27.95
N MET A 14 9.64 3.64 26.93
CA MET A 14 10.66 4.18 26.05
C MET A 14 10.42 5.67 25.88
N ALA A 15 11.49 6.44 25.88
CA ALA A 15 11.48 7.86 25.55
C ALA A 15 12.85 8.27 25.03
N ASP A 16 12.90 9.37 24.27
CA ASP A 16 14.16 9.93 23.80
C ASP A 16 14.90 10.59 24.97
N SER A 17 16.21 10.39 25.06
CA SER A 17 17.05 10.91 26.15
C SER A 17 17.56 12.35 25.91
N ASP A 18 16.90 13.12 25.04
CA ASP A 18 17.32 14.47 24.64
C ASP A 18 16.58 15.60 25.38
N CYS A 19 15.98 15.28 26.52
CA CYS A 19 15.18 16.18 27.38
C CYS A 19 13.93 16.76 26.71
N SER A 20 13.49 16.22 25.57
CA SER A 20 12.28 16.70 24.90
C SER A 20 10.98 16.19 25.52
N TYR A 21 11.03 15.16 26.37
CA TYR A 21 9.88 14.56 27.04
C TYR A 21 9.96 14.71 28.56
N ASP A 22 8.82 15.01 29.18
CA ASP A 22 8.67 14.98 30.63
C ASP A 22 8.39 13.54 31.13
N PHE A 23 9.24 13.02 32.00
CA PHE A 23 9.10 11.68 32.56
C PHE A 23 8.08 11.59 33.70
N SER A 24 7.53 12.72 34.16
CA SER A 24 6.40 12.77 35.09
C SER A 24 5.16 12.04 34.55
N TYR A 25 5.07 11.84 33.22
CA TYR A 25 3.98 11.10 32.57
C TYR A 25 4.06 9.57 32.75
N ILE A 26 5.19 9.00 33.17
CA ILE A 26 5.38 7.54 33.31
C ILE A 26 4.25 6.86 34.11
N PRO A 27 3.81 7.36 35.28
CA PRO A 27 2.70 6.76 36.04
C PRO A 27 1.39 6.69 35.26
N ILE A 28 1.11 7.66 34.38
CA ILE A 28 -0.11 7.70 33.56
C ILE A 28 -0.04 6.61 32.47
N PHE A 29 1.11 6.47 31.79
CA PHE A 29 1.32 5.39 30.82
C PHE A 29 1.15 4.02 31.46
N LEU A 30 1.76 3.82 32.64
CA LEU A 30 1.63 2.56 33.40
C LEU A 30 0.18 2.30 33.83
N ARG A 31 -0.56 3.33 34.23
CA ARG A 31 -1.99 3.21 34.57
C ARG A 31 -2.80 2.70 33.39
N CYS A 32 -2.58 3.25 32.19
CA CYS A 32 -3.25 2.77 30.97
C CYS A 32 -2.90 1.30 30.68
N LEU A 33 -1.63 0.90 30.79
CA LEU A 33 -1.24 -0.49 30.60
C LEU A 33 -1.92 -1.43 31.62
N LYS A 34 -2.04 -1.00 32.89
CA LYS A 34 -2.74 -1.74 33.94
C LYS A 34 -4.26 -1.82 33.70
N GLN A 35 -4.87 -0.81 33.08
CA GLN A 35 -6.27 -0.81 32.64
C GLN A 35 -6.52 -1.73 31.44
N GLY A 36 -5.46 -2.35 30.91
CA GLY A 36 -5.54 -3.36 29.86
C GLY A 36 -5.14 -2.87 28.48
N TYR A 37 -4.78 -1.60 28.29
CA TYR A 37 -4.19 -1.18 27.03
C TYR A 37 -2.87 -1.93 26.79
N ASP A 38 -2.64 -2.37 25.57
CA ASP A 38 -1.45 -3.15 25.21
C ASP A 38 -0.27 -2.25 24.86
N PHE A 39 -0.57 -1.11 24.21
CA PHE A 39 0.40 -0.17 23.68
C PHE A 39 -0.10 1.27 23.87
N VAL A 40 0.73 2.13 24.41
CA VAL A 40 0.39 3.50 24.78
C VAL A 40 1.39 4.45 24.15
N LEU A 41 0.88 5.50 23.50
CA LEU A 41 1.66 6.49 22.76
C LEU A 41 1.43 7.87 23.37
N GLY A 42 2.49 8.66 23.47
CA GLY A 42 2.36 10.09 23.78
C GLY A 42 1.99 10.89 22.54
N ASN A 43 0.91 11.66 22.60
CA ASN A 43 0.50 12.57 21.54
C ASN A 43 0.93 14.00 21.87
N ARG A 44 1.91 14.52 21.10
CA ARG A 44 2.44 15.88 21.27
C ARG A 44 1.48 16.92 20.70
N PHE A 45 0.71 16.58 19.68
CA PHE A 45 -0.24 17.50 19.01
C PHE A 45 -1.50 17.77 19.82
N SER A 46 -1.88 16.88 20.73
CA SER A 46 -2.99 17.09 21.66
C SER A 46 -2.57 17.64 23.02
N GLY A 47 -1.27 17.90 23.21
CA GLY A 47 -0.71 18.52 24.41
C GLY A 47 -0.05 19.87 24.11
N LYS A 48 0.89 20.29 24.97
CA LYS A 48 1.59 21.57 24.82
C LYS A 48 2.94 21.36 24.14
N ILE A 49 3.12 21.98 22.97
CA ILE A 49 4.40 22.02 22.26
C ILE A 49 5.07 23.37 22.55
N GLU A 50 6.21 23.36 23.23
CA GLU A 50 6.95 24.59 23.55
C GLU A 50 7.41 25.33 22.28
N PRO A 51 7.49 26.67 22.30
CA PRO A 51 8.04 27.44 21.20
C PRO A 51 9.45 26.95 20.82
N ARG A 52 9.72 26.83 19.52
CA ARG A 52 11.01 26.37 18.96
C ARG A 52 11.42 24.92 19.33
N SER A 53 10.55 24.13 19.95
CA SER A 53 10.81 22.71 20.23
C SER A 53 10.69 21.80 18.99
N MET A 54 9.86 22.21 18.01
CA MET A 54 9.66 21.51 16.74
C MET A 54 9.72 22.50 15.58
N SER A 55 10.36 22.11 14.46
CA SER A 55 10.38 22.94 13.25
C SER A 55 8.96 23.12 12.71
N TRP A 56 8.69 24.27 12.07
CA TRP A 56 7.38 24.55 11.48
C TRP A 56 6.97 23.47 10.47
N SER A 57 7.91 23.07 9.60
CA SER A 57 7.66 22.02 8.61
C SER A 57 7.33 20.68 9.26
N HIS A 58 8.01 20.27 10.34
CA HIS A 58 7.68 19.03 11.04
C HIS A 58 6.35 19.11 11.80
N ARG A 59 6.06 20.25 12.40
CA ARG A 59 4.84 20.46 13.21
C ARG A 59 3.58 20.51 12.36
N TYR A 60 3.61 21.20 11.23
CA TYR A 60 2.39 21.48 10.45
C TYR A 60 2.27 20.64 9.19
N ILE A 61 3.37 20.10 8.66
CA ILE A 61 3.36 19.36 7.38
C ILE A 61 3.82 17.92 7.60
N GLY A 62 5.10 17.72 7.95
CA GLY A 62 5.74 16.41 7.94
C GLY A 62 5.07 15.38 8.86
N ASN A 63 5.02 15.64 10.17
CA ASN A 63 4.43 14.69 11.12
C ASN A 63 2.91 14.53 10.94
N PRO A 64 2.12 15.61 10.72
CA PRO A 64 0.70 15.47 10.43
C PRO A 64 0.41 14.66 9.15
N LEU A 65 1.17 14.88 8.07
CA LEU A 65 1.02 14.16 6.81
C LEU A 65 1.37 12.68 6.98
N LEU A 66 2.50 12.36 7.60
CA LEU A 66 2.90 10.97 7.83
C LEU A 66 1.92 10.25 8.77
N SER A 67 1.44 10.93 9.81
CA SER A 67 0.41 10.38 10.70
C SER A 67 -0.91 10.21 9.96
N PHE A 68 -1.28 11.12 9.06
CA PHE A 68 -2.46 10.98 8.20
C PHE A 68 -2.34 9.78 7.26
N THR A 69 -1.20 9.62 6.58
CA THR A 69 -0.94 8.46 5.74
C THR A 69 -1.04 7.15 6.52
N LEU A 70 -0.49 7.10 7.74
CA LEU A 70 -0.62 5.93 8.61
C LEU A 70 -2.09 5.65 8.96
N ARG A 71 -2.86 6.69 9.33
CA ARG A 71 -4.30 6.57 9.60
C ARG A 71 -5.07 6.05 8.41
N LEU A 72 -4.77 6.57 7.22
CA LEU A 72 -5.42 6.18 5.97
C LEU A 72 -5.08 4.73 5.60
N PHE A 73 -3.80 4.36 5.63
CA PHE A 73 -3.34 3.04 5.18
C PHE A 73 -3.73 1.92 6.14
N PHE A 74 -3.75 2.18 7.44
CA PHE A 74 -3.96 1.16 8.48
C PHE A 74 -5.23 1.36 9.31
N HIS A 75 -6.12 2.28 8.88
CA HIS A 75 -7.42 2.55 9.53
C HIS A 75 -7.32 2.77 11.05
N THR A 76 -6.32 3.55 11.47
CA THR A 76 -6.06 3.84 12.89
C THR A 76 -6.50 5.24 13.29
N LYS A 77 -6.72 5.45 14.59
CA LYS A 77 -7.07 6.76 15.18
C LYS A 77 -5.84 7.54 15.68
N ILE A 78 -4.64 6.97 15.53
CA ILE A 78 -3.38 7.55 16.03
C ILE A 78 -3.08 8.89 15.34
N LYS A 79 -2.96 9.95 16.13
CA LYS A 79 -2.71 11.31 15.67
C LYS A 79 -1.23 11.68 15.66
N ASP A 80 -0.41 11.05 16.50
CA ASP A 80 1.04 11.25 16.53
C ASP A 80 1.81 9.92 16.42
N SER A 81 2.17 9.53 15.19
CA SER A 81 2.91 8.29 14.95
C SER A 81 4.42 8.38 15.23
N HIS A 82 4.95 9.60 15.34
CA HIS A 82 6.40 9.87 15.43
C HIS A 82 6.84 10.32 16.82
N THR A 83 6.03 10.05 17.85
CA THR A 83 6.42 10.26 19.24
C THR A 83 7.51 9.27 19.64
N GLY A 84 8.50 9.74 20.41
CA GLY A 84 9.53 8.93 21.05
C GLY A 84 9.05 8.33 22.37
N MET A 85 8.04 8.95 23.00
CA MET A 85 7.50 8.50 24.29
C MET A 85 6.39 7.47 24.11
N ARG A 86 6.68 6.23 24.51
CA ARG A 86 5.81 5.06 24.29
C ARG A 86 5.91 4.09 25.45
N ALA A 87 4.84 3.35 25.73
CA ALA A 87 4.88 2.23 26.66
C ALA A 87 4.13 1.02 26.12
N ILE A 88 4.65 -0.18 26.36
CA ILE A 88 4.08 -1.43 25.85
C ILE A 88 4.24 -2.54 26.89
N SER A 89 3.28 -3.46 26.98
CA SER A 89 3.47 -4.66 27.80
C SER A 89 4.52 -5.59 27.17
N LYS A 90 5.35 -6.26 27.97
CA LYS A 90 6.37 -7.18 27.46
C LYS A 90 5.75 -8.29 26.60
N LYS A 91 4.63 -8.85 27.07
CA LYS A 91 3.82 -9.85 26.33
C LYS A 91 3.36 -9.33 24.96
N SER A 92 2.97 -8.06 24.87
CA SER A 92 2.51 -7.46 23.61
C SER A 92 3.68 -7.12 22.69
N LEU A 93 4.83 -6.71 23.25
CA LEU A 93 6.07 -6.45 22.51
C LEU A 93 6.61 -7.71 21.83
N GLU A 94 6.60 -8.85 22.52
CA GLU A 94 7.04 -10.15 21.98
C GLU A 94 6.21 -10.56 20.75
N LYS A 95 4.91 -10.25 20.73
CA LYS A 95 4.04 -10.49 19.57
C LYS A 95 4.38 -9.64 18.34
N LEU A 96 5.08 -8.51 18.52
CA LEU A 96 5.40 -7.61 17.41
C LEU A 96 6.55 -8.15 16.54
N ASN A 97 7.44 -9.00 17.05
CA ASN A 97 8.59 -9.53 16.32
C ASN A 97 9.29 -8.45 15.46
N LEU A 98 9.76 -7.37 16.09
CA LEU A 98 10.28 -6.18 15.41
C LEU A 98 11.63 -6.47 14.75
N GLN A 99 11.80 -6.03 13.50
CA GLN A 99 12.99 -6.33 12.68
C GLN A 99 13.76 -5.09 12.25
N THR A 100 13.11 -3.93 12.15
CA THR A 100 13.77 -2.71 11.68
C THR A 100 14.70 -2.12 12.74
N ARG A 101 15.88 -1.70 12.28
CA ARG A 101 16.93 -1.10 13.14
C ARG A 101 17.06 0.42 12.97
N GLY A 102 16.40 0.99 11.97
CA GLY A 102 16.45 2.41 11.63
C GLY A 102 15.30 3.23 12.21
N MET A 103 15.09 4.42 11.64
CA MET A 103 14.00 5.34 12.01
C MET A 103 12.61 4.71 11.81
N GLU A 104 12.49 3.76 10.88
CA GLU A 104 11.26 3.02 10.56
C GLU A 104 10.69 2.23 11.75
N PHE A 105 11.53 1.96 12.76
CA PHE A 105 11.16 1.28 13.99
C PHE A 105 9.87 1.85 14.61
N ALA A 106 9.77 3.18 14.63
CA ALA A 106 8.59 3.88 15.13
C ALA A 106 7.30 3.48 14.39
N SER A 107 7.36 3.39 13.06
CA SER A 107 6.24 3.00 12.21
C SER A 107 5.96 1.50 12.31
N GLU A 108 7.00 0.67 12.33
CA GLU A 108 6.86 -0.80 12.45
C GLU A 108 6.10 -1.19 13.72
N MET A 109 6.44 -0.60 14.87
CA MET A 109 5.74 -0.88 16.13
C MET A 109 4.24 -0.62 16.03
N ILE A 110 3.85 0.50 15.44
CA ILE A 110 2.44 0.88 15.33
C ILE A 110 1.72 -0.02 14.33
N ILE A 111 2.31 -0.24 13.15
CA ILE A 111 1.72 -1.10 12.11
C ILE A 111 1.53 -2.52 12.64
N LYS A 112 2.55 -3.10 13.28
CA LYS A 112 2.45 -4.45 13.84
C LYS A 112 1.53 -4.51 15.05
N ALA A 113 1.42 -3.46 15.86
CA ALA A 113 0.45 -3.40 16.94
C ALA A 113 -1.00 -3.41 16.41
N ILE A 114 -1.28 -2.64 15.35
CA ILE A 114 -2.59 -2.64 14.68
C ILE A 114 -2.88 -4.00 14.07
N LYS A 115 -1.93 -4.60 13.33
CA LYS A 115 -2.09 -5.92 12.70
C LYS A 115 -2.32 -7.03 13.75
N ASN A 116 -1.70 -6.93 14.93
CA ASN A 116 -1.94 -7.83 16.06
C ASN A 116 -3.20 -7.51 16.88
N LYS A 117 -4.02 -6.55 16.44
CA LYS A 117 -5.25 -6.09 17.12
C LYS A 117 -5.02 -5.69 18.58
N LEU A 118 -3.85 -5.11 18.87
CA LEU A 118 -3.52 -4.62 20.20
C LEU A 118 -4.39 -3.41 20.56
N ARG A 119 -4.76 -3.26 21.84
CA ARG A 119 -5.48 -2.08 22.33
C ARG A 119 -4.51 -0.91 22.46
N ILE A 120 -4.63 0.07 21.57
CA ILE A 120 -3.75 1.25 21.53
C ILE A 120 -4.43 2.46 22.17
N LYS A 121 -3.71 3.21 23.02
CA LYS A 121 -4.19 4.48 23.60
C LYS A 121 -3.20 5.61 23.37
N GLU A 122 -3.70 6.78 23.00
CA GLU A 122 -2.92 8.02 23.00
C GLU A 122 -3.16 8.83 24.28
N ILE A 123 -2.09 9.39 24.84
CA ILE A 123 -2.12 10.29 26.00
C ILE A 123 -1.54 11.64 25.55
N SER A 124 -2.24 12.74 25.85
CA SER A 124 -1.71 14.09 25.61
C SER A 124 -0.47 14.35 26.47
N ILE A 125 0.63 14.78 25.83
CA ILE A 125 1.92 14.99 26.50
C ILE A 125 2.50 16.35 26.11
N SER A 126 3.30 16.92 27.00
CA SER A 126 4.08 18.13 26.71
C SER A 126 5.36 17.78 25.95
N TYR A 127 5.76 18.64 25.02
CA TYR A 127 7.00 18.49 24.24
C TYR A 127 7.88 19.73 24.42
N HIS A 128 9.06 19.50 24.99
CA HIS A 128 10.00 20.53 25.41
C HIS A 128 11.11 20.73 24.39
N LYS A 129 11.81 21.86 24.47
CA LYS A 129 12.99 22.10 23.65
C LYS A 129 14.10 21.08 23.97
N ARG A 130 14.51 20.32 22.96
CA ARG A 130 15.62 19.37 23.10
C ARG A 130 16.94 20.06 23.50
N LEU A 131 17.79 19.32 24.20
CA LEU A 131 19.21 19.66 24.32
C LEU A 131 19.98 19.03 23.14
N GLY A 132 20.75 19.85 22.42
CA GLY A 132 21.55 19.44 21.25
C GLY A 132 20.92 19.72 19.88
N LYS A 133 21.67 19.46 18.79
CA LYS A 133 21.22 19.65 17.40
C LYS A 133 20.53 18.38 16.87
N SER A 134 19.47 18.56 16.09
CA SER A 134 18.81 17.45 15.39
C SER A 134 19.74 16.83 14.35
N LYS A 135 19.86 15.50 14.35
CA LYS A 135 20.58 14.73 13.33
C LYS A 135 19.66 14.22 12.20
N LEU A 136 18.40 14.66 12.18
CA LEU A 136 17.38 14.19 11.23
C LEU A 136 17.59 14.76 9.83
N ARG A 137 17.45 13.91 8.81
CA ARG A 137 17.39 14.30 7.40
C ARG A 137 15.93 14.30 6.95
N SER A 138 15.22 15.38 7.25
CA SER A 138 13.76 15.52 7.14
C SER A 138 13.12 14.82 5.93
N PHE A 139 13.61 15.07 4.71
CA PHE A 139 13.02 14.48 3.50
C PHE A 139 13.37 13.00 3.33
N SER A 140 14.63 12.63 3.54
CA SER A 140 15.09 11.25 3.41
C SER A 140 14.40 10.33 4.42
N ASP A 141 14.24 10.81 5.66
CA ASP A 141 13.55 10.07 6.73
C ASP A 141 12.04 9.98 6.47
N ALA A 142 11.41 11.07 6.03
CA ALA A 142 9.99 11.06 5.65
C ALA A 142 9.72 10.09 4.49
N TRP A 143 10.56 10.11 3.44
CA TRP A 143 10.46 9.17 2.31
C TRP A 143 10.66 7.72 2.77
N ARG A 144 11.61 7.49 3.68
CA ARG A 144 11.88 6.16 4.24
C ARG A 144 10.67 5.62 5.01
N HIS A 145 10.02 6.45 5.84
CA HIS A 145 8.77 6.10 6.53
C HIS A 145 7.62 5.87 5.55
N PHE A 146 7.44 6.75 4.56
CA PHE A 146 6.39 6.63 3.56
C PHE A 146 6.54 5.35 2.73
N ARG A 147 7.74 5.09 2.23
CA ARG A 147 8.10 3.85 1.53
C ARG A 147 7.84 2.63 2.42
N PHE A 148 8.23 2.68 3.69
CA PHE A 148 7.96 1.58 4.63
C PHE A 148 6.45 1.33 4.80
N MET A 149 5.64 2.39 4.94
CA MET A 149 4.18 2.27 5.01
C MET A 149 3.57 1.67 3.74
N LEU A 150 4.04 2.09 2.56
CA LEU A 150 3.61 1.55 1.27
C LEU A 150 3.96 0.07 1.11
N LEU A 151 5.17 -0.34 1.52
CA LEU A 151 5.57 -1.75 1.52
C LEU A 151 4.67 -2.62 2.42
N TYR A 152 4.15 -2.06 3.51
CA TYR A 152 3.21 -2.73 4.41
C TYR A 152 1.74 -2.61 3.98
N SER A 153 1.45 -1.84 2.92
CA SER A 153 0.11 -1.57 2.40
C SER A 153 0.04 -1.67 0.86
N PRO A 154 0.09 -2.90 0.29
CA PRO A 154 0.07 -3.11 -1.16
C PRO A 154 -1.12 -2.48 -1.88
N ILE A 155 -2.25 -2.30 -1.19
CA ILE A 155 -3.49 -1.73 -1.76
C ILE A 155 -3.26 -0.29 -2.20
N PHE A 156 -2.64 0.53 -1.34
CA PHE A 156 -2.40 1.94 -1.68
C PHE A 156 -1.25 2.12 -2.66
N LEU A 157 -0.27 1.22 -2.63
CA LEU A 157 0.88 1.29 -3.53
C LEU A 157 0.54 0.84 -4.95
N PHE A 158 -0.25 -0.22 -5.11
CA PHE A 158 -0.45 -0.88 -6.40
C PHE A 158 -1.92 -0.94 -6.81
N PHE A 159 -2.85 -1.28 -5.91
CA PHE A 159 -4.24 -1.52 -6.28
C PHE A 159 -4.97 -0.24 -6.69
N ILE A 160 -4.95 0.80 -5.86
CA ILE A 160 -5.64 2.07 -6.15
C ILE A 160 -5.10 2.74 -7.42
N PRO A 161 -3.79 3.03 -7.56
CA PRO A 161 -3.28 3.61 -8.80
C PRO A 161 -3.50 2.68 -10.00
N GLY A 162 -3.38 1.36 -9.82
CA GLY A 162 -3.69 0.38 -10.85
C GLY A 162 -5.14 0.47 -11.33
N SER A 163 -6.11 0.52 -10.42
CA SER A 163 -7.53 0.66 -10.77
C SER A 163 -7.84 1.98 -11.46
N VAL A 164 -7.22 3.10 -11.04
CA VAL A 164 -7.38 4.39 -11.72
C VAL A 164 -6.89 4.31 -13.16
N LEU A 165 -5.68 3.77 -13.39
CA LEU A 165 -5.13 3.61 -14.74
C LEU A 165 -5.95 2.64 -15.58
N PHE A 166 -6.45 1.55 -14.97
CA PHE A 166 -7.28 0.56 -15.64
C PHE A 166 -8.60 1.17 -16.13
N ILE A 167 -9.31 1.90 -15.26
CA ILE A 167 -10.59 2.55 -15.61
C ILE A 167 -10.36 3.63 -16.68
N LEU A 168 -9.37 4.51 -16.49
CA LEU A 168 -9.05 5.55 -17.47
C LEU A 168 -8.64 4.94 -18.82
N GLY A 169 -7.86 3.86 -18.82
CA GLY A 169 -7.48 3.12 -20.01
C GLY A 169 -8.68 2.48 -20.71
N LEU A 170 -9.57 1.83 -19.96
CA LEU A 170 -10.77 1.19 -20.48
C LEU A 170 -11.76 2.21 -21.08
N ASP A 171 -12.10 3.25 -20.32
CA ASP A 171 -13.06 4.27 -20.75
C ASP A 171 -12.55 5.02 -21.98
N SER A 172 -11.27 5.41 -21.99
CA SER A 172 -10.67 6.06 -23.16
C SER A 172 -10.58 5.12 -24.36
N LEU A 173 -10.26 3.83 -24.16
CA LEU A 173 -10.21 2.85 -25.24
C LEU A 173 -11.58 2.69 -25.90
N ILE A 174 -12.65 2.57 -25.09
CA ILE A 174 -14.03 2.48 -25.59
C ILE A 174 -14.40 3.75 -26.34
N TRP A 175 -14.08 4.92 -25.79
CA TRP A 175 -14.41 6.20 -26.40
C TRP A 175 -13.75 6.39 -27.77
N PHE A 176 -12.44 6.12 -27.89
CA PHE A 176 -11.71 6.20 -29.17
C PHE A 176 -12.03 5.04 -30.12
N TYR A 177 -12.53 3.91 -29.63
CA TYR A 177 -12.96 2.81 -30.49
C TYR A 177 -14.23 3.20 -31.28
N PHE A 178 -15.27 3.67 -30.58
CA PHE A 178 -16.55 4.03 -31.18
C PHE A 178 -16.60 5.45 -31.76
N GLY A 179 -15.74 6.36 -31.27
CA GLY A 179 -15.67 7.75 -31.73
C GLY A 179 -14.39 8.08 -32.48
N ASN A 180 -14.37 9.28 -33.06
CA ASN A 180 -13.16 9.98 -33.52
C ASN A 180 -13.26 11.42 -32.99
N PRO A 181 -13.06 11.64 -31.68
CA PRO A 181 -13.31 12.95 -31.09
C PRO A 181 -12.35 14.00 -31.68
N GLU A 182 -12.89 15.18 -31.93
CA GLU A 182 -12.11 16.35 -32.31
C GLU A 182 -11.74 17.14 -31.05
N ILE A 183 -10.43 17.27 -30.80
CA ILE A 183 -9.91 18.04 -29.68
C ILE A 183 -9.06 19.17 -30.27
N PHE A 184 -9.43 20.42 -29.99
CA PHE A 184 -8.76 21.62 -30.50
C PHE A 184 -8.62 21.65 -32.04
N GLY A 185 -9.63 21.14 -32.76
CA GLY A 185 -9.61 21.06 -34.23
C GLY A 185 -8.75 19.93 -34.80
N ILE A 186 -8.21 19.04 -33.96
CA ILE A 186 -7.47 17.85 -34.39
C ILE A 186 -8.37 16.63 -34.21
N THR A 187 -8.71 15.96 -35.32
CA THR A 187 -9.41 14.68 -35.32
C THR A 187 -8.48 13.58 -34.82
N LEU A 188 -8.80 13.03 -33.65
CA LEU A 188 -8.05 11.91 -33.10
C LEU A 188 -8.65 10.58 -33.57
N TYR A 189 -7.98 9.93 -34.52
CA TYR A 189 -8.39 8.64 -35.06
C TYR A 189 -8.02 7.48 -34.11
N PHE A 190 -6.94 6.74 -34.39
CA PHE A 190 -6.55 5.56 -33.61
C PHE A 190 -5.31 5.78 -32.73
N HIS A 191 -4.53 6.85 -32.95
CA HIS A 191 -3.27 7.05 -32.22
C HIS A 191 -3.42 7.09 -30.69
N PRO A 192 -4.43 7.75 -30.10
CA PRO A 192 -4.60 7.71 -28.65
C PRO A 192 -4.96 6.33 -28.09
N MET A 193 -5.50 5.42 -28.91
CA MET A 193 -5.86 4.08 -28.45
C MET A 193 -4.62 3.27 -28.02
N PHE A 194 -3.43 3.56 -28.55
CA PHE A 194 -2.18 2.97 -28.07
C PHE A 194 -1.91 3.36 -26.61
N LEU A 195 -2.12 4.63 -26.26
CA LEU A 195 -2.00 5.10 -24.88
C LEU A 195 -3.10 4.50 -23.99
N SER A 196 -4.34 4.44 -24.47
CA SER A 196 -5.44 3.80 -23.74
C SER A 196 -5.15 2.33 -23.42
N SER A 197 -4.68 1.58 -24.42
CA SER A 197 -4.24 0.19 -24.27
C SER A 197 -3.09 0.06 -23.25
N LEU A 198 -2.08 0.93 -23.33
CA LEU A 198 -0.95 0.95 -22.39
C LEU A 198 -1.41 1.20 -20.95
N LEU A 199 -2.24 2.22 -20.73
CA LEU A 199 -2.78 2.55 -19.40
C LEU A 199 -3.59 1.39 -18.82
N LEU A 200 -4.41 0.76 -19.67
CA LEU A 200 -5.22 -0.39 -19.28
C LEU A 200 -4.32 -1.56 -18.85
N ILE A 201 -3.33 -1.93 -19.67
CA ILE A 201 -2.41 -3.04 -19.38
C ILE A 201 -1.58 -2.76 -18.12
N ILE A 202 -1.02 -1.56 -17.96
CA ILE A 202 -0.25 -1.18 -16.77
C ILE A 202 -1.16 -1.21 -15.53
N GLY A 203 -2.36 -0.64 -15.63
CA GLY A 203 -3.33 -0.63 -14.54
C GLY A 203 -3.67 -2.06 -14.09
N TYR A 204 -3.93 -2.93 -15.05
CA TYR A 204 -4.21 -4.35 -14.82
C TYR A 204 -3.03 -5.07 -14.14
N GLN A 205 -1.80 -4.83 -14.60
CA GLN A 205 -0.60 -5.43 -14.03
C GLN A 205 -0.33 -4.96 -12.59
N LEU A 206 -0.52 -3.67 -12.29
CA LEU A 206 -0.39 -3.14 -10.94
C LEU A 206 -1.44 -3.74 -9.98
N MET A 207 -2.67 -3.92 -10.45
CA MET A 207 -3.70 -4.60 -9.65
C MET A 207 -3.27 -6.01 -9.26
N PHE A 208 -2.68 -6.79 -10.17
CA PHE A 208 -2.14 -8.13 -9.83
C PHE A 208 -0.96 -8.08 -8.87
N PHE A 209 -0.02 -7.14 -9.02
CA PHE A 209 1.05 -6.97 -8.05
C PHE A 209 0.53 -6.70 -6.64
N ALA A 210 -0.55 -5.92 -6.51
CA ALA A 210 -1.20 -5.70 -5.22
C ALA A 210 -1.72 -7.01 -4.62
N VAL A 211 -2.34 -7.85 -5.46
CA VAL A 211 -2.86 -9.16 -5.04
C VAL A 211 -1.72 -10.08 -4.63
N PHE A 212 -0.67 -10.24 -5.46
CA PHE A 212 0.49 -11.06 -5.13
C PHE A 212 1.15 -10.65 -3.81
N ALA A 213 1.42 -9.35 -3.63
CA ALA A 213 2.03 -8.83 -2.42
C ALA A 213 1.16 -9.09 -1.20
N LYS A 214 -0.17 -8.98 -1.34
CA LYS A 214 -1.10 -9.26 -0.25
C LYS A 214 -1.18 -10.75 0.07
N THR A 215 -1.18 -11.62 -0.93
CA THR A 215 -1.15 -13.07 -0.77
C THR A 215 0.11 -13.51 -0.04
N TYR A 216 1.27 -13.03 -0.50
CA TYR A 216 2.55 -13.30 0.14
C TYR A 216 2.55 -12.87 1.61
N ALA A 217 2.01 -11.68 1.91
CA ALA A 217 1.89 -11.21 3.30
C ALA A 217 0.96 -12.11 4.15
N ILE A 218 -0.12 -12.66 3.58
CA ILE A 218 -1.02 -13.56 4.29
C ILE A 218 -0.35 -14.92 4.55
N THR A 219 0.31 -15.50 3.55
CA THR A 219 0.91 -16.84 3.64
C THR A 219 2.20 -16.84 4.45
N HIS A 220 3.11 -15.91 4.19
CA HIS A 220 4.45 -15.90 4.80
C HIS A 220 4.53 -15.00 6.04
N LEU A 221 3.84 -13.86 6.06
CA LEU A 221 3.86 -12.94 7.21
C LEU A 221 2.71 -13.20 8.20
N LYS A 222 1.88 -14.24 7.97
CA LYS A 222 0.72 -14.63 8.80
C LYS A 222 -0.25 -13.48 9.06
N GLU A 223 -0.35 -12.56 8.10
CA GLU A 223 -1.27 -11.44 8.20
C GLU A 223 -2.71 -11.93 8.04
N LYS A 224 -3.57 -11.66 9.02
CA LYS A 224 -5.00 -12.03 8.93
C LYS A 224 -5.77 -10.92 8.20
N ASN A 225 -6.43 -11.26 7.10
CA ASN A 225 -7.33 -10.32 6.41
C ASN A 225 -8.60 -11.02 5.90
N ILE A 226 -9.72 -10.71 6.55
CA ILE A 226 -11.04 -11.31 6.31
C ILE A 226 -11.55 -11.04 4.89
N LEU A 227 -11.32 -9.85 4.34
CA LEU A 227 -11.76 -9.49 2.99
C LEU A 227 -11.03 -10.31 1.93
N PHE A 228 -9.73 -10.52 2.12
CA PHE A 228 -8.90 -11.28 1.18
C PHE A 228 -9.15 -12.78 1.30
N GLU A 229 -9.36 -13.30 2.51
CA GLU A 229 -9.78 -14.69 2.73
C GLU A 229 -11.11 -15.01 2.05
N ARG A 230 -12.07 -14.05 2.06
CA ARG A 230 -13.32 -14.19 1.29
C ARG A 230 -13.07 -14.15 -0.21
N LEU A 231 -12.27 -13.22 -0.71
CA LEU A 231 -11.95 -13.10 -2.14
C LEU A 231 -11.34 -14.40 -2.70
N TYR A 232 -10.39 -14.98 -1.95
CA TYR A 232 -9.74 -16.26 -2.27
C TYR A 232 -10.72 -17.44 -2.34
N LYS A 233 -11.85 -17.37 -1.62
CA LYS A 233 -12.89 -18.40 -1.67
C LYS A 233 -13.71 -18.35 -2.95
N TYR A 234 -13.86 -17.17 -3.56
CA TYR A 234 -14.69 -16.99 -4.76
C TYR A 234 -13.90 -17.03 -6.07
N ILE A 235 -12.69 -16.47 -6.07
CA ILE A 235 -11.78 -16.47 -7.22
C ILE A 235 -10.88 -17.69 -7.10
N THR A 236 -11.33 -18.83 -7.64
CA THR A 236 -10.46 -20.00 -7.80
C THR A 236 -9.53 -19.79 -8.99
N ILE A 237 -8.36 -20.42 -8.94
CA ILE A 237 -7.38 -20.42 -10.04
C ILE A 237 -8.03 -20.89 -11.33
N GLU A 238 -8.88 -21.92 -11.27
CA GLU A 238 -9.59 -22.45 -12.45
C GLU A 238 -10.48 -21.38 -13.09
N LYS A 239 -11.28 -20.65 -12.30
CA LYS A 239 -12.16 -19.59 -12.80
C LYS A 239 -11.37 -18.45 -13.42
N ALA A 240 -10.28 -18.02 -12.77
CA ALA A 240 -9.43 -16.96 -13.30
C ALA A 240 -8.72 -17.40 -14.59
N SER A 241 -8.21 -18.63 -14.65
CA SER A 241 -7.60 -19.19 -15.85
C SER A 241 -8.60 -19.34 -17.00
N ILE A 242 -9.83 -19.81 -16.73
CA ILE A 242 -10.90 -19.89 -17.74
C ILE A 242 -11.23 -18.50 -18.29
N LEU A 243 -11.38 -17.49 -17.43
CA LEU A 243 -11.62 -16.12 -17.86
C LEU A 243 -10.48 -15.60 -18.73
N GLY A 244 -9.23 -15.87 -18.34
CA GLY A 244 -8.04 -15.51 -19.12
C GLY A 244 -8.01 -16.18 -20.49
N ILE A 245 -8.33 -17.48 -20.56
CA ILE A 245 -8.42 -18.25 -21.81
C ILE A 245 -9.50 -17.66 -22.71
N ILE A 246 -10.71 -17.43 -22.20
CA ILE A 246 -11.81 -16.84 -22.99
C ILE A 246 -11.40 -15.47 -23.54
N THR A 247 -10.83 -14.61 -22.71
CA THR A 247 -10.40 -13.26 -23.12
C THR A 247 -9.27 -13.32 -24.16
N GLY A 248 -8.31 -14.22 -23.99
CA GLY A 248 -7.22 -14.44 -24.93
C GLY A 248 -7.71 -14.99 -26.27
N ILE A 249 -8.61 -15.99 -26.25
CA ILE A 249 -9.21 -16.54 -27.47
C ILE A 249 -9.98 -15.46 -28.22
N LEU A 250 -10.77 -14.62 -27.55
CA LEU A 250 -11.47 -13.50 -28.19
C LEU A 250 -10.50 -12.58 -28.93
N GLY A 251 -9.37 -12.21 -28.31
CA GLY A 251 -8.33 -11.41 -28.97
C GLY A 251 -7.73 -12.11 -30.19
N ILE A 252 -7.39 -13.39 -30.06
CA ILE A 252 -6.83 -14.20 -31.16
C ILE A 252 -7.84 -14.36 -32.31
N THR A 253 -9.13 -14.54 -32.02
CA THR A 253 -10.18 -14.64 -33.04
C THR A 253 -10.31 -13.34 -33.83
N ILE A 254 -10.21 -12.18 -33.19
CA ILE A 254 -10.21 -10.89 -33.90
C ILE A 254 -8.97 -10.78 -34.80
N PHE A 255 -7.79 -11.17 -34.30
CA PHE A 255 -6.58 -11.21 -35.15
C PHE A 255 -6.72 -12.14 -36.35
N LEU A 256 -7.27 -13.33 -36.15
CA LEU A 256 -7.52 -14.29 -37.23
C LEU A 256 -8.49 -13.70 -38.26
N TRP A 257 -9.54 -13.00 -37.81
CA TRP A 257 -10.47 -12.32 -38.70
C TRP A 257 -9.78 -11.20 -39.51
N ILE A 258 -8.95 -10.36 -38.88
CA ILE A 258 -8.15 -9.33 -39.56
C ILE A 258 -7.23 -9.98 -40.61
N PHE A 259 -6.58 -11.09 -40.26
CA PHE A 259 -5.68 -11.81 -41.15
C PHE A 259 -6.41 -12.42 -42.36
N LEU A 260 -7.55 -13.08 -42.14
CA LEU A 260 -8.38 -13.62 -43.22
C LEU A 260 -8.90 -12.50 -44.13
N LYS A 261 -9.27 -11.34 -43.56
CA LYS A 261 -9.67 -10.16 -44.33
C LYS A 261 -8.52 -9.66 -45.20
N TRP A 262 -7.30 -9.60 -44.67
CA TRP A 262 -6.11 -9.21 -45.43
C TRP A 262 -5.84 -10.14 -46.62
N ILE A 263 -5.96 -11.46 -46.41
CA ILE A 263 -5.83 -12.45 -47.50
C ILE A 263 -6.90 -12.22 -48.56
N SER A 264 -8.16 -12.00 -48.16
CA SER A 264 -9.27 -11.77 -49.10
C SER A 264 -9.10 -10.51 -49.95
N THR A 265 -8.34 -9.53 -49.45
CA THR A 265 -8.01 -8.29 -50.18
C THR A 265 -6.79 -8.42 -51.08
N GLY A 266 -6.23 -9.63 -51.26
CA GLY A 266 -5.05 -9.86 -52.08
C GLY A 266 -3.78 -9.25 -51.47
N PHE A 267 -3.68 -9.23 -50.13
CA PHE A 267 -2.55 -8.67 -49.38
C PHE A 267 -2.35 -7.14 -49.53
N GLY A 268 -3.40 -6.41 -49.93
CA GLY A 268 -3.40 -4.96 -50.04
C GLY A 268 -3.43 -4.20 -48.70
N SER A 269 -3.59 -2.89 -48.77
CA SER A 269 -3.69 -2.01 -47.59
C SER A 269 -4.96 -2.31 -46.77
N LEU A 270 -4.80 -2.49 -45.46
CA LEU A 270 -5.90 -2.82 -44.55
C LEU A 270 -6.07 -1.75 -43.46
N ASN A 271 -7.26 -1.16 -43.36
CA ASN A 271 -7.59 -0.17 -42.33
C ASN A 271 -8.31 -0.80 -41.12
N GLU A 272 -7.61 -1.67 -40.41
CA GLU A 272 -8.14 -2.41 -39.25
C GLU A 272 -7.38 -2.11 -37.94
N VAL A 273 -6.73 -0.94 -37.87
CA VAL A 273 -5.84 -0.57 -36.76
C VAL A 273 -6.57 -0.59 -35.41
N LYS A 274 -7.81 -0.06 -35.35
CA LYS A 274 -8.61 -0.07 -34.11
C LYS A 274 -8.88 -1.48 -33.60
N ASN A 275 -9.25 -2.39 -34.50
CA ASN A 275 -9.51 -3.80 -34.18
C ASN A 275 -8.22 -4.54 -33.80
N ALA A 276 -7.10 -4.22 -34.44
CA ALA A 276 -5.80 -4.77 -34.07
C ALA A 276 -5.37 -4.35 -32.65
N ILE A 277 -5.57 -3.08 -32.26
CA ILE A 277 -5.25 -2.60 -30.91
C ILE A 277 -6.14 -3.30 -29.87
N LEU A 278 -7.44 -3.46 -30.16
CA LEU A 278 -8.36 -4.18 -29.27
C LEU A 278 -7.95 -5.66 -29.12
N ALA A 279 -7.66 -6.33 -30.24
CA ALA A 279 -7.22 -7.73 -30.27
C ALA A 279 -5.92 -7.92 -29.47
N LEU A 280 -4.94 -7.04 -29.65
CA LEU A 280 -3.69 -7.02 -28.89
C LEU A 280 -3.94 -6.88 -27.40
N THR A 281 -4.76 -5.91 -27.02
CA THR A 281 -5.07 -5.62 -25.61
C THR A 281 -5.74 -6.80 -24.94
N LEU A 282 -6.77 -7.39 -25.57
CA LEU A 282 -7.48 -8.57 -25.05
C LEU A 282 -6.56 -9.79 -24.93
N THR A 283 -5.70 -10.01 -25.93
CA THR A 283 -4.73 -11.11 -25.92
C THR A 283 -3.76 -10.98 -24.74
N ILE A 284 -3.20 -9.79 -24.53
CA ILE A 284 -2.28 -9.52 -23.42
C ILE A 284 -2.99 -9.70 -22.08
N ILE A 285 -4.17 -9.13 -21.88
CA ILE A 285 -4.95 -9.29 -20.65
C ILE A 285 -5.24 -10.77 -20.38
N GLY A 286 -5.68 -11.51 -21.40
CA GLY A 286 -5.98 -12.93 -21.28
C GLY A 286 -4.76 -13.74 -20.82
N ILE A 287 -3.63 -13.56 -21.51
CA ILE A 287 -2.36 -14.20 -21.15
C ILE A 287 -1.91 -13.81 -19.74
N GLN A 288 -1.92 -12.51 -19.41
CA GLN A 288 -1.54 -12.02 -18.07
C GLN A 288 -2.44 -12.61 -16.98
N THR A 289 -3.74 -12.76 -17.24
CA THR A 289 -4.70 -13.36 -16.29
C THR A 289 -4.32 -14.81 -15.98
N ILE A 290 -3.99 -15.61 -17.00
CA ILE A 290 -3.60 -17.02 -16.85
C ILE A 290 -2.32 -17.13 -16.02
N PHE A 291 -1.27 -16.41 -16.40
CA PHE A 291 0.00 -16.45 -15.67
C PHE A 291 -0.13 -15.91 -14.26
N SER A 292 -0.97 -14.89 -14.05
CA SER A 292 -1.23 -14.35 -12.72
C SER A 292 -2.01 -15.31 -11.83
N ALA A 293 -3.01 -16.02 -12.39
CA ALA A 293 -3.72 -17.07 -11.67
C ALA A 293 -2.76 -18.19 -11.24
N PHE A 294 -1.86 -18.60 -12.13
CA PHE A 294 -0.82 -19.58 -11.82
C PHE A 294 0.13 -19.08 -10.71
N MET A 295 0.59 -17.83 -10.78
CA MET A 295 1.47 -17.28 -9.74
C MET A 295 0.76 -17.11 -8.38
N LEU A 296 -0.53 -16.76 -8.37
CA LEU A 296 -1.34 -16.74 -7.15
C LEU A 296 -1.48 -18.13 -6.53
N SER A 297 -1.53 -19.18 -7.36
CA SER A 297 -1.51 -20.57 -6.89
C SER A 297 -0.22 -20.85 -6.13
N ILE A 298 0.93 -20.57 -6.74
CA ILE A 298 2.26 -20.80 -6.14
C ILE A 298 2.37 -20.07 -4.79
N LEU A 299 2.02 -18.78 -4.76
CA LEU A 299 2.09 -17.97 -3.53
C LEU A 299 1.07 -18.39 -2.46
N GLY A 300 -0.03 -19.02 -2.87
CA GLY A 300 -1.13 -19.48 -2.04
C GLY A 300 -0.95 -20.89 -1.47
N ILE A 301 -0.01 -21.68 -2.00
CA ILE A 301 0.37 -22.98 -1.41
C ILE A 301 0.91 -22.69 -0.01
N LYS A 302 0.15 -23.09 1.01
CA LYS A 302 0.68 -23.15 2.37
C LYS A 302 1.77 -24.21 2.37
N GLU A 303 3.01 -23.81 2.67
CA GLU A 303 4.02 -24.76 3.13
C GLU A 303 3.40 -25.54 4.29
N LYS A 304 3.18 -26.84 4.07
CA LYS A 304 2.69 -27.77 5.09
C LYS A 304 3.81 -28.05 6.08
#